data_AF-S8D5M4-F1
#
_entry.id   AF-S8D5M4-F1
#
_cell.length_a   1.000
_cell.length_b   1.000
_cell.length_c   1.000
_cell.angle_alpha   90.00
_cell.angle_beta   90.00
_cell.angle_gamma   90.00
#
_symmetry.space_group_name_H-M   'P 1'
#
loop_
_entity.id
_entity.type
_entity.pdbx_description
1 polymer ?
#
loop_
_entity_poly.entity_id
_entity_poly.type
_entity_poly.pdbx_seq_one_letter_code
_entity_poly.pdbx_strand_id
1 'polypeptide(L)'
;LEPKCRGLREKAAWADCVELYEDAILQINKSVESTSGSDSQTWLSTALTNFETCKSGFVDFGITDNVLPLISKDDNVSALISSALALNRDHAGDYGGRSYSNGGFPKWVSPRARKLLQSASIPADIVVANDGSGNYTTVSAAVAAVGKNSGKTLVIHVKQGTYNENVVIGNGLTNIMLVGDGIGKTIIT
;
A
#
# COMPACT_ATOMS: atom_id res chain seq x y z
N LEU A 1 16.06 14.29 -11.16
CA LEU A 1 17.18 13.32 -11.29
C LEU A 1 16.99 12.36 -12.46
N GLU A 2 15.78 12.26 -13.02
CA GLU A 2 15.45 11.40 -14.16
C GLU A 2 16.43 11.49 -15.38
N PRO A 3 16.91 12.68 -15.81
CA PRO A 3 17.87 12.77 -16.92
C PRO A 3 19.26 12.22 -16.59
N LYS A 4 19.55 11.92 -15.31
CA LYS A 4 20.85 11.41 -14.83
C LYS A 4 20.87 9.88 -14.69
N CYS A 5 19.75 9.19 -14.89
CA CYS A 5 19.65 7.74 -14.79
C CYS A 5 20.25 7.05 -16.03
N ARG A 6 21.04 5.99 -15.82
CA ARG A 6 21.70 5.20 -16.87
C ARG A 6 20.92 3.91 -17.12
N GLY A 7 20.51 3.70 -18.37
CA GLY A 7 19.81 2.47 -18.76
C GLY A 7 18.41 2.32 -18.15
N LEU A 8 17.79 1.17 -18.41
CA LEU A 8 16.39 0.92 -18.04
C LEU A 8 16.20 0.57 -16.57
N ARG A 9 17.14 -0.18 -15.98
CA ARG A 9 17.05 -0.61 -14.57
C ARG A 9 17.16 0.56 -13.60
N GLU A 10 18.08 1.49 -13.84
CA GLU A 10 18.21 2.69 -12.99
C GLU A 10 17.04 3.64 -13.15
N LYS A 11 16.46 3.74 -14.35
CA LYS A 11 15.23 4.50 -14.57
C LYS A 11 14.04 3.89 -13.82
N ALA A 12 13.91 2.57 -13.82
CA ALA A 12 12.87 1.86 -13.06
C ALA A 12 13.04 2.08 -11.55
N ALA A 13 14.23 1.82 -11.00
CA ALA A 13 14.52 2.05 -9.58
C ALA A 13 14.29 3.52 -9.17
N TRP A 14 14.60 4.48 -10.05
CA TRP A 14 14.30 5.88 -9.83
C TRP A 14 12.80 6.17 -9.84
N ALA A 15 12.02 5.59 -10.75
CA ALA A 15 10.57 5.74 -10.76
C ALA A 15 9.93 5.19 -9.47
N ASP A 16 10.33 3.98 -9.05
CA ASP A 16 9.87 3.37 -7.79
C ASP A 16 10.23 4.25 -6.58
N CYS A 17 11.45 4.81 -6.56
CA CYS A 17 11.86 5.71 -5.50
C CYS A 17 11.01 6.99 -5.46
N VAL A 18 10.66 7.57 -6.62
CA VAL A 18 9.80 8.75 -6.68
C VAL A 18 8.41 8.43 -6.11
N GLU A 19 7.83 7.28 -6.46
CA GLU A 19 6.55 6.83 -5.89
C GLU A 19 6.62 6.69 -4.37
N LEU A 20 7.66 6.04 -3.85
CA LEU A 20 7.88 5.90 -2.40
C LEU A 20 8.01 7.25 -1.68
N TYR A 21 8.65 8.24 -2.31
CA TYR A 21 8.78 9.60 -1.78
C TYR A 21 7.43 10.33 -1.75
N GLU A 22 6.62 10.21 -2.81
CA GLU A 22 5.27 10.77 -2.85
C GLU A 22 4.38 10.17 -1.75
N ASP A 23 4.45 8.85 -1.57
CA ASP A 23 3.76 8.15 -0.48
C ASP A 23 4.25 8.60 0.90
N ALA A 24 5.56 8.79 1.08
CA ALA A 24 6.13 9.25 2.34
C ALA A 24 5.63 10.66 2.70
N ILE A 25 5.55 11.56 1.71
CA ILE A 25 4.98 12.92 1.90
C ILE A 25 3.52 12.82 2.34
N LEU A 26 2.72 11.98 1.68
CA LEU A 26 1.32 11.75 2.07
C LEU A 26 1.20 11.27 3.52
N GLN A 27 2.05 10.34 3.93
CA GLN A 27 2.05 9.79 5.28
C GLN A 27 2.51 10.81 6.32
N ILE A 28 3.53 11.61 6.01
CA ILE A 28 3.95 12.73 6.87
C ILE A 28 2.79 13.72 7.07
N ASN A 29 2.07 14.08 6.00
CA ASN A 29 0.93 14.98 6.14
C ASN A 29 -0.19 14.37 7.02
N LYS A 30 -0.49 13.07 6.82
CA LYS A 30 -1.43 12.34 7.69
C LYS A 30 -0.99 12.31 9.15
N SER A 31 0.32 12.25 9.42
CA SER A 31 0.85 12.27 10.80
C SER A 31 0.59 13.60 11.51
N VAL A 32 0.60 14.71 10.76
CA VAL A 32 0.33 16.07 11.25
C VAL A 32 -1.16 16.31 11.42
N GLU A 33 -1.99 15.80 10.52
CA GLU A 33 -3.45 15.91 10.58
C GLU A 33 -4.09 14.98 11.62
N SER A 34 -3.38 13.91 12.01
CA SER A 34 -3.87 12.93 12.97
C SER A 34 -3.97 13.50 14.38
N THR A 35 -5.10 13.23 15.03
CA THR A 35 -5.32 13.52 16.47
C THR A 35 -4.90 12.37 17.39
N SER A 36 -4.49 11.23 16.80
CA SER A 36 -4.07 10.02 17.50
C SER A 36 -2.56 9.90 17.41
N GLY A 37 -1.87 9.94 18.57
CA GLY A 37 -0.42 9.78 18.61
C GLY A 37 0.04 8.42 18.08
N SER A 38 -0.76 7.36 18.22
CA SER A 38 -0.42 6.03 17.70
C SER A 38 -0.52 5.97 16.17
N ASP A 39 -1.48 6.69 15.58
CA ASP A 39 -1.60 6.84 14.14
C ASP A 39 -0.47 7.72 13.60
N SER A 40 -0.14 8.84 14.26
CA SER A 40 1.00 9.68 13.90
C SER A 40 2.31 8.89 13.92
N GLN A 41 2.51 8.04 14.93
CA GLN A 41 3.69 7.18 15.04
C GLN A 41 3.74 6.18 13.88
N THR A 42 2.59 5.59 13.54
CA THR A 42 2.46 4.62 12.45
C THR A 42 2.78 5.28 11.11
N TRP A 43 2.22 6.46 10.85
CA TRP A 43 2.46 7.20 9.60
C TRP A 43 3.91 7.64 9.47
N LEU A 44 4.53 8.17 10.54
CA LEU A 44 5.95 8.53 10.54
C LEU A 44 6.85 7.30 10.32
N SER A 45 6.51 6.15 10.92
CA SER A 45 7.28 4.91 10.76
C SER A 45 7.19 4.38 9.32
N THR A 46 6.00 4.51 8.72
CA THR A 46 5.78 4.14 7.31
C THR A 46 6.57 5.06 6.39
N ALA A 47 6.59 6.37 6.67
CA ALA A 47 7.31 7.34 5.85
C ALA A 47 8.82 7.05 5.87
N LEU A 48 9.38 6.79 7.05
CA LEU A 48 10.78 6.37 7.18
C LEU A 48 11.06 5.08 6.40
N THR A 49 10.16 4.09 6.47
CA THR A 49 10.29 2.83 5.74
C THR A 49 10.33 3.07 4.23
N ASN A 50 9.48 3.95 3.71
CA ASN A 50 9.48 4.30 2.28
C ASN A 50 10.80 4.94 1.84
N PHE A 51 11.34 5.88 2.62
CA PHE A 51 12.64 6.51 2.34
C PHE A 51 13.78 5.48 2.31
N GLU A 52 13.84 4.60 3.30
CA GLU A 52 14.88 3.55 3.37
C GLU A 52 14.69 2.48 2.29
N THR A 53 13.44 2.15 1.93
CA THR A 53 13.13 1.21 0.85
C THR A 53 13.59 1.74 -0.50
N CYS A 54 13.40 3.05 -0.78
CA CYS A 54 13.93 3.66 -1.99
C CYS A 54 15.45 3.42 -2.11
N LYS A 55 16.22 3.75 -1.07
CA LYS A 55 17.68 3.60 -1.08
C LYS A 55 18.10 2.14 -1.24
N SER A 56 17.43 1.25 -0.50
CA SER A 56 17.71 -0.20 -0.52
C SER A 56 17.43 -0.80 -1.90
N GLY A 57 16.38 -0.35 -2.58
CA GLY A 57 16.07 -0.78 -3.95
C GLY A 57 17.23 -0.56 -4.93
N PHE A 58 17.92 0.58 -4.85
CA PHE A 58 19.12 0.81 -5.67
C PHE A 58 20.26 -0.15 -5.34
N VAL A 59 20.47 -0.46 -4.06
CA VAL A 59 21.50 -1.41 -3.61
C VAL A 59 21.21 -2.82 -4.12
N ASP A 60 19.95 -3.25 -4.05
CA ASP A 60 19.51 -4.58 -4.51
C ASP A 60 19.70 -4.77 -6.02
N PHE A 61 19.57 -3.70 -6.80
CA PHE A 61 19.85 -3.71 -8.24
C PHE A 61 21.34 -3.48 -8.60
N GLY A 62 22.22 -3.31 -7.60
CA GLY A 62 23.66 -3.08 -7.80
C GLY A 62 23.99 -1.68 -8.33
N ILE A 63 23.13 -0.69 -8.10
CA ILE A 63 23.25 0.69 -8.61
C ILE A 63 23.69 1.60 -7.46
N THR A 64 25.00 1.67 -7.19
CA THR A 64 25.52 2.38 -6.01
C THR A 64 26.37 3.61 -6.31
N ASP A 65 26.76 3.83 -7.57
CA ASP A 65 27.79 4.81 -7.96
C ASP A 65 27.24 6.08 -8.63
N ASN A 66 25.97 6.09 -9.03
CA ASN A 66 25.39 7.17 -9.85
C ASN A 66 24.24 7.91 -9.15
N VAL A 67 23.02 7.39 -9.17
CA VAL A 67 21.86 8.08 -8.57
C VAL A 67 21.84 7.96 -7.04
N LEU A 68 22.19 6.81 -6.47
CA LEU A 68 22.13 6.56 -5.03
C LEU A 68 22.93 7.59 -4.20
N PRO A 69 24.19 7.93 -4.52
CA PRO A 69 24.92 8.96 -3.79
C PRO A 69 24.25 10.33 -3.84
N LEU A 70 23.53 10.66 -4.93
CA LEU A 70 22.82 11.93 -5.05
C LEU A 70 21.58 12.00 -4.15
N ILE A 71 20.95 10.86 -3.89
CA ILE A 71 19.80 10.75 -2.98
C ILE A 71 20.27 10.74 -1.53
N SER A 72 21.38 10.05 -1.24
CA SER A 72 21.86 9.86 0.14
C SER A 72 22.72 11.00 0.69
N LYS A 73 23.38 11.79 -0.18
CA LYS A 73 24.39 12.78 0.24
C LYS A 73 23.84 13.86 1.20
N ASP A 74 22.58 14.23 1.04
CA ASP A 74 21.93 15.28 1.85
C ASP A 74 20.69 14.75 2.60
N ASP A 75 20.60 13.44 2.84
CA ASP A 75 19.43 12.87 3.50
C ASP A 75 19.44 13.17 5.01
N ASN A 76 18.92 14.35 5.36
CA ASN A 76 18.52 14.69 6.71
C ASN A 76 17.08 14.23 7.02
N VAL A 77 16.31 13.81 6.02
CA VAL A 77 14.89 13.53 6.15
C VAL A 77 14.67 12.31 7.02
N SER A 78 15.44 11.23 6.79
CA SER A 78 15.36 10.02 7.62
C SER A 78 15.71 10.32 9.10
N ALA A 79 16.69 11.21 9.34
CA ALA A 79 17.06 11.63 10.70
C ALA A 79 15.99 12.52 11.35
N LEU A 80 15.34 13.40 10.58
CA LEU A 80 14.24 14.25 11.05
C LEU A 80 13.01 13.41 11.41
N ILE A 81 12.64 12.44 10.55
CA ILE A 81 11.54 11.52 10.83
C ILE A 81 11.86 10.67 12.06
N SER A 82 13.10 10.18 12.19
CA SER A 82 13.54 9.44 13.39
C SER A 82 13.42 10.28 14.66
N SER A 83 13.76 11.57 14.59
CA SER A 83 13.59 12.50 15.70
C SER A 83 12.12 12.72 16.03
N ALA A 84 11.27 12.91 15.03
CA ALA A 84 9.81 13.03 15.21
C ALA A 84 9.20 11.76 15.82
N LEU A 85 9.64 10.57 15.41
CA LEU A 85 9.25 9.29 16.00
C LEU A 85 9.63 9.17 17.47
N ALA A 86 10.81 9.68 17.85
CA ALA A 86 11.23 9.68 19.25
C ALA A 86 10.34 10.60 20.09
N LEU A 87 9.99 11.78 19.58
CA LEU A 87 9.12 12.75 20.26
C LEU A 87 7.67 12.24 20.38
N ASN A 88 7.16 11.58 19.35
CA ASN A 88 5.77 11.13 19.32
C ASN A 88 5.55 9.79 20.06
N ARG A 89 6.64 9.12 20.49
CA ARG A 89 6.57 7.84 21.23
C ARG A 89 5.73 7.93 22.50
N ASP A 90 5.82 9.03 23.23
CA ASP A 90 5.08 9.23 24.48
C ASP A 90 3.58 9.45 24.24
N HIS A 91 3.23 9.96 23.05
CA HIS A 91 1.84 10.17 22.61
C HIS A 91 1.23 8.93 21.94
N ALA A 92 2.05 8.00 21.45
CA ALA A 92 1.60 6.76 20.84
C ALA A 92 0.91 5.80 21.83
N GLY A 93 1.12 6.01 23.13
CA GLY A 93 0.67 5.10 24.18
C GLY A 93 1.40 3.75 24.11
N ASP A 94 1.27 2.95 25.17
CA ASP A 94 1.68 1.56 25.09
C ASP A 94 0.80 0.87 24.04
N TYR A 95 1.42 0.35 22.99
CA TYR A 95 0.76 -0.59 22.06
C TYR A 95 0.52 -1.88 22.84
N GLY A 96 -0.41 -1.84 23.81
CA GLY A 96 -0.85 -2.98 24.58
C GLY A 96 -1.15 -4.09 23.60
N GLY A 97 -0.28 -5.10 23.62
CA GLY A 97 -0.05 -6.03 22.51
C GLY A 97 -1.37 -6.46 21.91
N ARG A 98 -1.46 -6.42 20.56
CA ARG A 98 -2.64 -6.74 19.75
C ARG A 98 -3.53 -7.74 20.48
N SER A 99 -4.49 -7.22 21.25
CA SER A 99 -5.41 -8.08 21.97
C SER A 99 -6.39 -8.54 20.91
N TYR A 100 -5.98 -9.60 20.20
CA TYR A 100 -6.89 -10.50 19.55
C TYR A 100 -7.81 -10.96 20.68
N SER A 101 -9.03 -10.43 20.73
CA SER A 101 -10.10 -11.04 21.51
C SER A 101 -10.03 -12.53 21.19
N ASN A 102 -9.64 -13.38 22.14
CA ASN A 102 -9.32 -14.80 21.96
C ASN A 102 -10.02 -15.42 20.74
N GLY A 103 -9.29 -15.60 19.63
CA GLY A 103 -9.78 -16.25 18.40
C GLY A 103 -10.61 -15.41 17.41
N GLY A 104 -10.73 -14.09 17.59
CA GLY A 104 -11.54 -13.19 16.76
C GLY A 104 -10.76 -12.22 15.86
N PHE A 105 -11.46 -11.57 14.93
CA PHE A 105 -10.93 -10.51 14.07
C PHE A 105 -10.32 -9.34 14.88
N PRO A 106 -9.29 -8.66 14.35
CA PRO A 106 -8.70 -7.47 14.98
C PRO A 106 -9.71 -6.35 15.26
N LYS A 107 -9.44 -5.52 16.28
CA LYS A 107 -10.30 -4.38 16.65
C LYS A 107 -10.43 -3.33 15.53
N TRP A 108 -9.40 -3.17 14.69
CA TRP A 108 -9.43 -2.25 13.55
C TRP A 108 -10.34 -2.72 12.41
N VAL A 109 -10.71 -4.01 12.38
CA VAL A 109 -11.70 -4.51 11.42
C VAL A 109 -13.10 -4.19 11.95
N SER A 110 -13.80 -3.30 11.25
CA SER A 110 -15.15 -2.86 11.65
C SER A 110 -16.13 -4.04 11.75
N PRO A 111 -17.16 -3.99 12.63
CA PRO A 111 -18.18 -5.04 12.72
C PRO A 111 -18.82 -5.40 11.37
N ARG A 112 -19.03 -4.40 10.49
CA ARG A 112 -19.56 -4.60 9.14
C ARG A 112 -18.59 -5.40 8.26
N ALA A 113 -17.30 -5.03 8.26
CA ALA A 113 -16.28 -5.75 7.51
C ALA A 113 -16.13 -7.19 8.00
N ARG A 114 -16.18 -7.42 9.33
CA ARG A 114 -16.18 -8.78 9.91
C ARG A 114 -17.35 -9.62 9.40
N LYS A 115 -18.56 -9.05 9.39
CA LYS A 115 -19.76 -9.73 8.87
C LYS A 115 -19.65 -10.07 7.38
N LEU A 116 -19.03 -9.19 6.58
CA LEU A 116 -18.76 -9.47 5.16
C LEU A 116 -17.78 -10.64 5.00
N LEU A 117 -16.68 -10.65 5.76
CA LEU A 117 -15.67 -11.70 5.71
C LEU A 117 -16.17 -13.07 6.20
N GLN A 118 -17.19 -13.09 7.05
CA GLN A 118 -17.84 -14.31 7.54
C GLN A 118 -18.98 -14.79 6.64
N SER A 119 -19.37 -14.02 5.61
CA SER A 119 -20.46 -14.39 4.73
C SER A 119 -20.06 -15.53 3.78
N ALA A 120 -20.91 -16.55 3.66
CA ALA A 120 -20.71 -17.64 2.70
C ALA A 120 -20.89 -17.18 1.24
N SER A 121 -21.62 -16.09 1.02
CA SER A 121 -21.85 -15.50 -0.29
C SER A 121 -21.74 -13.99 -0.19
N ILE A 122 -20.82 -13.40 -0.95
CA ILE A 122 -20.60 -11.95 -0.98
C ILE A 122 -21.08 -11.47 -2.35
N PRO A 123 -22.10 -10.58 -2.42
CA PRO A 123 -22.54 -10.04 -3.70
C PRO A 123 -21.40 -9.21 -4.32
N ALA A 124 -21.04 -9.52 -5.56
CA ALA A 124 -20.05 -8.78 -6.32
C ALA A 124 -20.67 -7.49 -6.90
N ASP A 125 -19.98 -6.35 -6.74
CA ASP A 125 -20.35 -5.12 -7.46
C ASP A 125 -19.72 -5.12 -8.86
N ILE A 126 -18.53 -5.72 -9.02
CA ILE A 126 -17.81 -5.86 -10.30
C ILE A 126 -17.29 -7.30 -10.43
N VAL A 127 -17.42 -7.89 -11.62
CA VAL A 127 -16.86 -9.21 -11.94
C VAL A 127 -15.72 -9.07 -12.94
N VAL A 128 -14.57 -9.67 -12.63
CA VAL A 128 -13.41 -9.78 -13.52
C VAL A 128 -13.29 -11.23 -13.98
N ALA A 129 -13.19 -11.43 -15.30
CA ALA A 129 -13.02 -12.75 -15.87
C ALA A 129 -12.18 -12.68 -17.15
N ASN A 130 -11.05 -13.39 -17.16
CA ASN A 130 -10.13 -13.41 -18.31
C ASN A 130 -10.76 -14.05 -19.57
N ASP A 131 -11.80 -14.87 -19.41
CA ASP A 131 -12.57 -15.47 -20.50
C ASP A 131 -13.61 -14.51 -21.14
N GLY A 132 -13.72 -13.28 -20.64
CA GLY A 132 -14.69 -12.28 -21.11
C GLY A 132 -16.11 -12.46 -20.58
N SER A 133 -16.36 -13.42 -19.68
CA SER A 133 -17.68 -13.64 -19.06
C SER A 133 -18.02 -12.67 -17.91
N GLY A 134 -17.15 -11.69 -17.65
CA GLY A 134 -17.28 -10.67 -16.60
C GLY A 134 -17.45 -9.25 -17.16
N ASN A 135 -17.43 -8.26 -16.28
CA ASN A 135 -17.44 -6.84 -16.66
C ASN A 135 -16.10 -6.38 -17.25
N TYR A 136 -15.00 -6.90 -16.72
CA TYR A 136 -13.64 -6.59 -17.15
C TYR A 136 -12.83 -7.89 -17.33
N THR A 137 -11.80 -7.84 -18.16
CA THR A 137 -10.88 -8.96 -18.39
C THR A 137 -9.67 -8.93 -17.45
N THR A 138 -9.30 -7.75 -16.95
CA THR A 138 -8.16 -7.55 -16.04
C THR A 138 -8.60 -6.92 -14.73
N VAL A 139 -7.87 -7.22 -13.66
CA VAL A 139 -8.09 -6.67 -12.33
C VAL A 139 -7.77 -5.17 -12.33
N SER A 140 -6.71 -4.77 -13.03
CA SER A 140 -6.30 -3.35 -13.14
C SER A 140 -7.38 -2.51 -13.81
N ALA A 141 -8.05 -3.01 -14.85
CA ALA A 141 -9.16 -2.29 -15.49
C ALA A 141 -10.36 -2.14 -14.55
N ALA A 142 -10.67 -3.17 -13.78
CA ALA A 142 -11.72 -3.10 -12.77
C ALA A 142 -11.40 -2.09 -11.67
N VAL A 143 -10.15 -2.06 -11.17
CA VAL A 143 -9.68 -1.10 -10.18
C VAL A 143 -9.70 0.34 -10.74
N ALA A 144 -9.28 0.54 -11.99
CA ALA A 144 -9.29 1.85 -12.64
C ALA A 144 -10.71 2.40 -12.85
N ALA A 145 -11.69 1.53 -13.03
CA ALA A 145 -13.10 1.91 -13.12
C ALA A 145 -13.72 2.30 -11.77
N VAL A 146 -13.03 2.01 -10.66
CA VAL A 146 -13.48 2.42 -9.33
C VAL A 146 -13.26 3.92 -9.17
N GLY A 147 -14.36 4.68 -9.18
CA GLY A 147 -14.33 6.09 -8.80
C GLY A 147 -13.95 6.27 -7.32
N LYS A 148 -13.62 7.52 -6.93
CA LYS A 148 -13.41 7.86 -5.51
C LYS A 148 -14.65 7.46 -4.71
N ASN A 149 -14.46 6.49 -3.82
CA ASN A 149 -15.57 5.84 -3.14
C ASN A 149 -15.97 6.59 -1.86
N SER A 150 -17.26 6.82 -1.68
CA SER A 150 -17.87 7.65 -0.63
C SER A 150 -18.22 6.89 0.66
N GLY A 151 -17.66 5.69 0.87
CA GLY A 151 -17.73 4.95 2.13
C GLY A 151 -18.44 3.58 2.09
N LYS A 152 -18.91 3.12 0.93
CA LYS A 152 -19.42 1.74 0.75
C LYS A 152 -18.27 0.82 0.37
N THR A 153 -18.17 -0.38 0.96
CA THR A 153 -17.24 -1.40 0.46
C THR A 153 -17.62 -1.82 -0.96
N LEU A 154 -16.68 -1.72 -1.90
CA LEU A 154 -16.82 -2.20 -3.26
C LEU A 154 -16.20 -3.59 -3.39
N VAL A 155 -16.98 -4.56 -3.83
CA VAL A 155 -16.54 -5.96 -3.98
C VAL A 155 -16.24 -6.27 -5.44
N ILE A 156 -14.98 -6.57 -5.73
CA ILE A 156 -14.51 -7.04 -7.05
C ILE A 156 -14.29 -8.55 -6.96
N HIS A 157 -15.12 -9.31 -7.67
CA HIS A 157 -14.98 -10.77 -7.79
C HIS A 157 -14.09 -11.09 -8.99
N VAL A 158 -12.93 -11.67 -8.73
CA VAL A 158 -11.99 -12.14 -9.74
C VAL A 158 -12.18 -13.64 -9.95
N LYS A 159 -12.75 -14.03 -11.09
CA LYS A 159 -12.96 -15.44 -11.43
C LYS A 159 -11.64 -16.21 -11.54
N GLN A 160 -11.73 -17.53 -11.47
CA GLN A 160 -10.59 -18.42 -11.67
C GLN A 160 -9.85 -18.11 -12.96
N GLY A 161 -8.53 -18.19 -12.90
CA GLY A 161 -7.65 -17.80 -13.98
C GLY A 161 -6.31 -17.30 -13.48
N THR A 162 -5.37 -17.22 -14.41
CA THR A 162 -4.07 -16.60 -14.21
C THR A 162 -4.09 -15.23 -14.88
N TYR A 163 -3.90 -14.18 -14.08
CA TYR A 163 -3.86 -12.79 -14.50
C TYR A 163 -2.41 -12.32 -14.42
N ASN A 164 -1.77 -12.15 -15.57
CA ASN A 164 -0.39 -11.68 -15.68
C ASN A 164 -0.38 -10.15 -15.75
N GLU A 165 -0.41 -9.50 -14.60
CA GLU A 165 -0.54 -8.05 -14.46
C GLU A 165 -0.04 -7.56 -13.09
N ASN A 166 0.53 -6.36 -13.07
CA ASN A 166 0.86 -5.66 -11.83
C ASN A 166 -0.33 -4.76 -11.43
N VAL A 167 -1.06 -5.16 -10.39
CA VAL A 167 -2.24 -4.42 -9.93
C VAL A 167 -1.84 -3.34 -8.93
N VAL A 168 -2.07 -2.07 -9.30
CA VAL A 168 -1.82 -0.92 -8.43
C VAL A 168 -3.15 -0.38 -7.89
N ILE A 169 -3.29 -0.34 -6.57
CA ILE A 169 -4.43 0.29 -5.88
C ILE A 169 -3.96 1.64 -5.35
N GLY A 170 -4.28 2.72 -6.05
CA GLY A 170 -3.81 4.05 -5.68
C GLY A 170 -4.38 4.56 -4.36
N ASN A 171 -3.65 5.47 -3.70
CA ASN A 171 -3.95 6.02 -2.37
C ASN A 171 -5.36 6.62 -2.17
N GLY A 172 -6.00 7.09 -3.25
CA GLY A 172 -7.35 7.66 -3.21
C GLY A 172 -8.48 6.62 -3.23
N LEU A 173 -8.16 5.35 -3.47
CA LEU A 173 -9.12 4.27 -3.54
C LEU A 173 -9.21 3.58 -2.19
N THR A 174 -10.33 3.75 -1.50
CA THR A 174 -10.58 3.15 -0.19
C THR A 174 -11.74 2.17 -0.24
N ASN A 175 -11.77 1.23 0.71
CA ASN A 175 -12.84 0.25 0.89
C ASN A 175 -13.04 -0.70 -0.31
N ILE A 176 -11.97 -1.13 -0.97
CA ILE A 176 -12.02 -2.16 -2.01
C ILE A 176 -11.80 -3.54 -1.38
N MET A 177 -12.61 -4.52 -1.80
CA MET A 177 -12.47 -5.93 -1.46
C MET A 177 -12.27 -6.75 -2.73
N LEU A 178 -11.14 -7.44 -2.85
CA LEU A 178 -10.88 -8.40 -3.91
C LEU A 178 -11.24 -9.80 -3.42
N VAL A 179 -12.06 -10.54 -4.18
CA VAL A 179 -12.49 -11.90 -3.84
C VAL A 179 -12.23 -12.82 -5.03
N GLY A 180 -11.42 -13.86 -4.84
CA GLY A 180 -11.16 -14.89 -5.84
C GLY A 180 -12.08 -16.10 -5.71
N ASP A 181 -12.12 -16.95 -6.74
CA ASP A 181 -12.83 -18.25 -6.72
C ASP A 181 -12.17 -19.30 -5.81
N GLY A 182 -11.00 -18.99 -5.26
CA GLY A 182 -10.30 -19.78 -4.27
C GLY A 182 -8.80 -19.64 -4.36
N ILE A 183 -8.13 -19.97 -3.26
CA ILE A 183 -6.67 -20.07 -3.21
C ILE A 183 -6.18 -21.07 -4.27
N GLY A 184 -5.24 -20.66 -5.11
CA GLY A 184 -4.70 -21.46 -6.21
C GLY A 184 -5.59 -21.55 -7.46
N LYS A 185 -6.83 -21.04 -7.44
CA LYS A 185 -7.67 -20.92 -8.65
C LYS A 185 -7.58 -19.54 -9.30
N THR A 186 -7.50 -18.51 -8.47
CA THR A 186 -7.32 -17.12 -8.91
C THR A 186 -5.89 -16.72 -8.56
N ILE A 187 -5.06 -16.52 -9.57
CA ILE A 187 -3.63 -16.22 -9.42
C ILE A 187 -3.35 -14.91 -10.15
N ILE A 188 -2.81 -13.92 -9.44
CA ILE A 188 -2.24 -12.69 -10.01
C ILE A 188 -0.72 -12.85 -9.96
N THR A 189 -0.06 -12.65 -11.09
CA THR A 189 1.37 -12.91 -11.31
C THR A 189 1.99 -11.82 -12.16
#